data_AF-A0A1L5L520-F1
#
_entry.id   AF-A0A1L5L520-F1
#
_cell.length_a   1.000
_cell.length_b   1.000
_cell.length_c   1.000
_cell.angle_alpha   90.00
_cell.angle_beta   90.00
_cell.angle_gamma   90.00
#
_symmetry.space_group_name_H-M   'P 1'
#
loop_
_entity.id
_entity.type
_entity.pdbx_description
1 polymer ?
#
loop_
_entity_poly.entity_id
_entity_poly.type
_entity_poly.pdbx_seq_one_letter_code
_entity_poly.pdbx_strand_id
1 'polypeptide(L)'
;MRDRVTVLAPAKLNLALDVVGILPGGYHALDMTMQAVSLYERVVIRRSPYLDLALPGSNVKPGPGNTAIKAALAFFHYTGLLAGADITIYKSVPVRAGM
;
A
#
# COMPACT_ATOMS: atom_id res chain seq x y z
N MET A 1 8.41 -19.88 15.66
CA MET A 1 8.27 -19.22 14.34
C MET A 1 8.10 -17.72 14.59
N ARG A 2 8.45 -16.83 13.65
CA ARG A 2 8.21 -15.39 13.86
C ARG A 2 6.72 -15.13 13.64
N ASP A 3 5.98 -14.74 14.69
CA ASP A 3 4.54 -14.47 14.64
C ASP A 3 4.17 -13.16 13.94
N ARG A 4 5.17 -12.45 13.41
CA ARG A 4 5.01 -11.19 12.68
C ARG A 4 6.12 -10.98 11.67
N VAL A 5 5.81 -10.29 10.58
CA VAL A 5 6.78 -9.70 9.65
C VAL A 5 6.67 -8.19 9.71
N THR A 6 7.79 -7.50 9.56
CA THR A 6 7.83 -6.03 9.45
C THR A 6 8.60 -5.66 8.19
N VAL A 7 8.00 -4.80 7.38
CA VAL A 7 8.56 -4.35 6.10
C VAL A 7 8.51 -2.82 6.08
N LEU A 8 9.51 -2.21 5.45
CA LEU A 8 9.53 -0.78 5.15
C LEU A 8 9.01 -0.57 3.73
N ALA A 9 8.00 0.28 3.57
CA ALA A 9 7.46 0.68 2.28
C ALA A 9 7.92 2.12 1.99
N PRO A 10 8.88 2.33 1.05
CA PRO A 10 9.37 3.66 0.73
C PRO A 10 8.31 4.47 -0.02
N ALA A 11 8.28 5.77 0.24
CA ALA A 11 7.66 6.75 -0.66
C ALA A 11 8.45 6.89 -1.95
N LYS A 12 7.81 7.43 -2.99
CA LYS A 12 8.48 7.80 -4.24
C LYS A 12 8.42 9.30 -4.52
N LEU A 13 9.29 9.74 -5.42
CA LEU A 13 9.19 10.98 -6.16
C LEU A 13 9.13 10.67 -7.66
N ASN A 14 8.47 11.53 -8.43
CA ASN A 14 8.57 11.54 -9.88
C ASN A 14 9.64 12.58 -10.24
N LEU A 15 10.83 12.13 -10.65
CA LEU A 15 11.90 13.04 -11.09
C LEU A 15 11.61 13.62 -12.48
N ALA A 16 10.88 12.86 -13.30
CA ALA A 16 10.28 13.30 -14.55
C ALA A 16 8.90 12.64 -14.72
N LEU A 17 7.95 13.35 -15.30
CA LEU A 17 6.61 12.84 -15.63
C LEU A 17 6.09 13.59 -16.86
N ASP A 18 5.83 12.84 -17.91
CA ASP A 18 5.14 13.31 -19.11
C ASP A 18 3.85 12.52 -19.35
N VAL A 19 2.80 13.23 -19.74
CA VAL A 19 1.54 12.63 -20.21
C VAL A 19 1.64 12.50 -21.72
N VAL A 20 1.78 11.28 -22.22
CA VAL A 20 2.06 10.99 -23.64
C VAL A 20 0.81 10.58 -24.43
N GLY A 21 -0.34 10.46 -23.77
CA GLY A 21 -1.61 10.16 -24.44
C GLY A 21 -2.72 9.73 -23.49
N ILE A 22 -3.79 9.18 -24.07
CA ILE A 22 -4.95 8.64 -23.36
C ILE A 22 -5.10 7.17 -23.78
N LEU A 23 -5.22 6.28 -22.79
CA LEU A 23 -5.43 4.85 -22.96
C LEU A 23 -6.92 4.53 -23.21
N PRO A 24 -7.23 3.41 -23.89
CA PRO A 24 -8.57 2.85 -23.89
C PRO A 24 -9.03 2.60 -22.45
N GLY A 25 -10.13 3.23 -22.03
CA GLY A 25 -10.61 3.22 -20.64
C GLY A 25 -10.43 4.54 -19.88
N GLY A 26 -9.90 5.57 -20.53
CA GLY A 26 -9.93 6.96 -20.03
C GLY A 26 -8.81 7.35 -19.08
N TYR A 27 -7.85 6.46 -18.83
CA TYR A 27 -6.62 6.79 -18.09
C TYR A 27 -5.59 7.46 -19.00
N HIS A 28 -4.67 8.23 -18.42
CA HIS A 28 -3.54 8.80 -19.15
C HIS A 28 -2.38 7.81 -19.30
N ALA A 29 -1.76 7.80 -20.48
CA ALA A 29 -0.48 7.15 -20.69
C ALA A 29 0.63 8.05 -20.14
N LEU A 30 1.49 7.51 -19.29
CA LEU A 30 2.54 8.26 -18.59
C LEU A 30 3.92 7.71 -18.94
N ASP A 31 4.86 8.60 -19.25
CA ASP A 31 6.30 8.32 -19.27
C ASP A 31 6.92 8.94 -18.01
N MET A 32 7.59 8.14 -17.18
CA MET A 32 7.95 8.53 -15.82
C MET A 32 9.30 7.98 -15.39
N THR A 33 10.10 8.84 -14.76
CA THR A 33 11.26 8.44 -13.96
C THR A 33 10.90 8.53 -12.48
N MET A 34 10.74 7.38 -11.83
CA MET A 34 10.39 7.29 -10.41
C MET A 34 11.60 6.96 -9.55
N GLN A 35 11.71 7.61 -8.39
CA GLN A 35 12.77 7.38 -7.41
C GLN A 35 12.16 7.08 -6.04
N ALA A 36 12.47 5.91 -5.48
CA ALA A 36 12.19 5.62 -4.07
C ALA A 36 13.09 6.49 -3.17
N VAL A 37 12.53 7.05 -2.09
CA VAL A 37 13.28 7.88 -1.14
C VAL A 37 13.31 7.26 0.25
N SER A 38 14.17 7.78 1.13
CA SER A 38 14.37 7.26 2.49
C SER A 38 13.26 7.60 3.49
N LEU A 39 12.08 8.01 3.00
CA LEU A 39 10.88 8.21 3.81
C LEU A 39 10.03 6.95 3.71
N TYR A 40 9.81 6.26 4.82
CA TYR A 40 9.18 4.94 4.82
C TYR A 40 7.95 4.87 5.71
N GLU A 41 6.93 4.16 5.24
CA GLU A 41 5.92 3.60 6.13
C GLU A 41 6.42 2.27 6.69
N ARG A 42 6.13 2.02 7.97
CA ARG A 42 6.42 0.72 8.59
C ARG A 42 5.15 -0.12 8.59
N VAL A 43 5.17 -1.22 7.85
CA VAL A 43 4.07 -2.17 7.72
C VAL A 43 4.39 -3.40 8.57
N VAL A 44 3.54 -3.70 9.54
CA VAL A 44 3.63 -4.89 10.39
C VAL A 44 2.47 -5.80 10.05
N ILE A 45 2.75 -7.06 9.73
CA ILE A 45 1.74 -8.05 9.37
C ILE A 45 1.87 -9.24 10.32
N ARG A 46 0.74 -9.65 10.89
CA ARG A 46 0.62 -10.85 11.72
C ARG A 46 -0.44 -11.77 11.13
N ARG A 47 -0.25 -13.08 11.32
CA ARG A 47 -1.30 -14.05 10.97
C ARG A 47 -2.50 -13.83 11.91
N SER A 48 -3.70 -13.84 11.35
CA SER A 48 -4.95 -13.68 12.09
C SER A 48 -6.03 -14.59 11.47
N PRO A 49 -7.08 -14.99 12.20
CA PRO A 49 -8.27 -15.57 11.59
C PRO A 49 -9.08 -14.57 10.75
N TYR A 50 -8.91 -13.27 10.98
CA TYR A 50 -9.63 -12.18 10.30
C TYR A 50 -8.68 -11.27 9.51
N LEU A 51 -9.25 -10.45 8.61
CA LEU A 51 -8.51 -9.42 7.90
C LEU A 51 -8.82 -8.05 8.50
N ASP A 52 -7.85 -7.47 9.19
CA ASP A 52 -7.97 -6.20 9.89
C ASP A 52 -6.86 -5.23 9.48
N LEU A 53 -7.15 -3.92 9.54
CA LEU A 53 -6.19 -2.85 9.28
C LEU A 53 -6.26 -1.80 10.38
N ALA A 54 -5.12 -1.53 11.01
CA ALA A 54 -4.91 -0.43 11.94
C ALA A 54 -3.93 0.60 11.35
N LEU A 55 -4.24 1.88 11.54
CA LEU A 55 -3.42 3.02 11.11
C LEU A 55 -3.16 3.97 12.31
N PRO A 56 -2.35 3.58 13.31
CA PRO A 56 -2.18 4.37 14.52
C PRO A 56 -1.65 5.78 14.23
N GLY A 57 -2.30 6.80 14.81
CA GLY A 57 -1.92 8.20 14.62
C GLY A 57 -2.20 8.79 13.24
N SER A 58 -2.91 8.05 12.36
CA SER A 58 -3.30 8.56 11.04
C SER A 58 -4.76 9.01 11.01
N ASN A 59 -5.04 10.09 10.27
CA ASN A 59 -6.39 10.53 9.95
C ASN A 59 -7.01 9.77 8.76
N VAL A 60 -6.29 8.81 8.17
CA VAL A 60 -6.80 7.95 7.10
C VAL A 60 -7.73 6.90 7.70
N LYS A 61 -8.93 6.74 7.13
CA LYS A 61 -9.87 5.71 7.58
C LYS A 61 -9.36 4.31 7.21
N PRO A 62 -9.22 3.38 8.17
CA PRO A 62 -9.09 1.97 7.84
C PRO A 62 -10.44 1.47 7.29
N GLY A 63 -10.42 0.68 6.22
CA GLY A 63 -11.64 0.13 5.64
C GLY A 63 -11.45 -0.50 4.26
N PRO A 64 -12.52 -1.05 3.66
CA PRO A 64 -12.45 -1.80 2.40
C PRO A 64 -11.91 -1.00 1.21
N GLY A 65 -12.06 0.33 1.25
CA GLY A 65 -11.52 1.23 0.23
C GLY A 65 -9.98 1.36 0.28
N ASN A 66 -9.34 1.02 1.40
CA ASN A 66 -7.91 1.16 1.59
C ASN A 66 -7.13 0.14 0.76
N THR A 67 -6.11 0.60 0.05
CA THR A 67 -5.29 -0.25 -0.83
C THR A 67 -4.60 -1.39 -0.09
N ALA A 68 -4.26 -1.24 1.19
CA ALA A 68 -3.68 -2.34 1.98
C ALA A 68 -4.66 -3.51 2.17
N ILE A 69 -5.94 -3.20 2.42
CA ILE A 69 -7.00 -4.23 2.49
C ILE A 69 -7.20 -4.86 1.11
N LYS A 70 -7.28 -4.05 0.05
CA LYS A 70 -7.42 -4.57 -1.33
C LYS A 70 -6.26 -5.48 -1.72
N ALA A 71 -5.03 -5.13 -1.35
CA ALA A 71 -3.84 -5.94 -1.60
C ALA A 71 -3.89 -7.28 -0.86
N ALA A 72 -4.31 -7.28 0.40
CA ALA A 72 -4.48 -8.51 1.17
C ALA A 72 -5.57 -9.43 0.57
N LEU A 73 -6.72 -8.86 0.18
CA LEU A 73 -7.78 -9.61 -0.51
C LEU A 73 -7.30 -10.20 -1.84
N ALA A 74 -6.60 -9.42 -2.66
CA ALA A 74 -6.03 -9.89 -3.92
C ALA A 74 -5.00 -11.02 -3.69
N PHE A 75 -4.17 -10.89 -2.65
CA PHE A 75 -3.20 -11.92 -2.26
C PHE A 75 -3.89 -13.23 -1.86
N PHE A 76 -4.90 -13.19 -0.97
CA PHE A 76 -5.63 -14.39 -0.57
C PHE A 76 -6.39 -15.01 -1.74
N HIS A 77 -7.01 -14.19 -2.59
CA HIS A 77 -7.67 -14.67 -3.81
C HIS A 77 -6.70 -15.36 -4.76
N TYR A 78 -5.52 -14.77 -5.00
CA TYR A 78 -4.50 -15.33 -5.89
C TYR A 78 -3.89 -16.63 -5.34
N THR A 79 -3.65 -16.70 -4.03
CA THR A 79 -2.98 -17.84 -3.39
C THR A 79 -3.92 -18.97 -2.99
N GLY A 80 -5.22 -18.71 -2.86
CA GLY A 80 -6.20 -19.66 -2.31
C GLY A 80 -6.02 -19.94 -0.81
N LEU A 81 -5.20 -19.16 -0.11
CA LEU A 81 -4.91 -19.38 1.31
C LEU A 81 -6.12 -19.01 2.18
N LEU A 82 -6.63 -19.99 2.93
CA LEU A 82 -7.69 -19.78 3.91
C LEU A 82 -7.10 -19.26 5.23
N ALA A 83 -6.71 -17.98 5.23
CA ALA A 83 -6.19 -17.28 6.40
C ALA A 83 -6.58 -15.80 6.38
N GLY A 84 -6.39 -15.13 7.52
CA GLY A 84 -6.48 -13.69 7.64
C GLY A 84 -5.13 -13.06 7.99
N ALA A 85 -5.13 -11.73 8.07
CA ALA A 85 -3.97 -10.92 8.43
C ALA A 85 -4.40 -9.72 9.27
N ASP A 86 -3.71 -9.51 10.39
CA ASP A 86 -3.75 -8.24 11.11
C ASP A 86 -2.62 -7.36 10.59
N ILE A 87 -3.00 -6.25 9.95
CA ILE A 87 -2.09 -5.30 9.30
C ILE A 87 -2.06 -4.02 10.11
N THR A 88 -0.89 -3.63 10.59
CA THR A 88 -0.67 -2.30 11.19
C THR A 88 0.28 -1.49 10.32
N ILE A 89 -0.13 -0.30 9.90
CA ILE A 89 0.73 0.63 9.15
C ILE A 89 0.96 1.89 9.97
N TYR A 90 2.22 2.14 10.30
CA TYR A 90 2.66 3.41 10.87
C TYR A 90 3.00 4.36 9.72
N LYS A 91 2.10 5.31 9.46
CA LYS A 91 2.27 6.27 8.38
C LYS A 91 3.25 7.36 8.78
N SER A 92 4.26 7.60 7.94
CA SER A 92 5.14 8.77 8.00
C SER A 92 5.10 9.58 6.70
N VAL A 93 4.66 8.95 5.60
CA VAL A 93 4.50 9.60 4.30
C VAL A 93 3.28 10.53 4.36
N PRO A 94 3.44 11.82 4.01
CA PRO A 94 2.33 12.77 4.04
C PRO A 94 1.13 12.29 3.22
N VAL A 95 -0.02 12.26 3.86
CA VAL A 95 -1.27 11.80 3.24
C VAL A 95 -1.65 12.74 2.10
N ARG A 96 -1.96 12.17 0.92
CA ARG A 96 -2.34 12.90 -0.31
C ARG A 96 -1.23 13.79 -0.91
N ALA A 97 0.04 13.50 -0.64
CA ALA A 97 1.15 14.30 -1.17
C ALA A 97 1.68 13.88 -2.56
N GLY A 98 1.05 12.89 -3.22
CA GLY A 98 1.52 12.39 -4.52
C GLY A 98 2.80 11.54 -4.44
N MET A 99 3.09 11.01 -3.24
CA MET A 99 4.27 10.22 -2.90
C MET A 99 3.98 8.72 -2.84
#